data_AF-A0A9W6X0A2-F1
#
_entry.id   AF-A0A9W6X0A2-F1
#
_cell.length_a   1.000
_cell.length_b   1.000
_cell.length_c   1.000
_cell.angle_alpha   90.00
_cell.angle_beta   90.00
_cell.angle_gamma   90.00
#
_symmetry.space_group_name_H-M   'P 1'
#
loop_
_entity.id
_entity.type
_entity.pdbx_description
1 polymer ?
#
loop_
_entity_poly.entity_id
_entity_poly.type
_entity_poly.pdbx_seq_one_letter_code
_entity_poly.pdbx_strand_id
1 'polypeptide(L)' 'MVMNGDVNSGEDSKNWSIWERRFAEMDWSHNGMIYFNEFLMAFESWVGIDDDDDDDKDDTRHDSEKETSTAAQ' A
#
# COMPACT_ATOMS: atom_id res chain seq x y z
N MET A 1 5.48 -6.86 -22.43
CA MET A 1 6.35 -5.80 -22.98
C MET A 1 7.78 -6.30 -22.88
N VAL A 2 8.54 -6.31 -23.98
CA VAL A 2 9.96 -6.69 -23.97
C VAL A 2 10.76 -5.44 -23.63
N MET A 3 11.43 -5.43 -22.48
CA MET A 3 12.25 -4.30 -22.02
C MET A 3 13.65 -4.44 -22.62
N ASN A 4 13.92 -3.74 -23.73
CA ASN A 4 15.28 -3.56 -24.23
C ASN A 4 15.92 -2.42 -23.45
N GLY A 5 17.01 -2.72 -22.75
CA GLY A 5 17.67 -1.82 -21.80
C GLY A 5 18.54 -0.77 -22.48
N ASP A 6 18.23 0.50 -22.19
CA ASP A 6 19.20 1.60 -22.15
C ASP A 6 18.98 2.33 -20.81
N VAL A 7 19.91 2.09 -19.87
CA VAL A 7 19.86 2.52 -18.47
C VAL A 7 20.53 3.89 -18.31
N ASN A 8 19.80 4.89 -17.79
CA ASN A 8 20.30 6.19 -17.33
C ASN A 8 20.52 6.19 -15.81
N SER A 9 21.33 5.23 -15.36
CA SER A 9 22.24 5.15 -14.20
C SER A 9 22.00 5.85 -12.83
N GLY A 10 20.86 6.44 -12.45
CA GLY A 10 20.74 6.98 -11.08
C GLY A 10 19.37 7.26 -10.49
N GLU A 11 18.46 7.83 -11.28
CA GLU A 11 17.07 8.07 -10.86
C GLU A 11 16.20 6.84 -11.17
N ASP A 12 16.58 6.11 -12.20
CA ASP A 12 15.95 4.88 -12.68
C ASP A 12 15.97 3.77 -11.63
N SER A 13 16.99 3.68 -10.78
CA SER A 13 17.10 2.60 -9.80
C SER A 13 16.04 2.69 -8.70
N LYS A 14 15.70 3.91 -8.26
CA LYS A 14 14.61 4.13 -7.29
C LYS A 14 13.25 3.87 -7.94
N ASN A 15 13.09 4.33 -9.19
CA ASN A 15 11.91 4.05 -9.98
C ASN A 15 11.77 2.53 -10.19
N TRP A 16 12.85 1.81 -10.46
CA TRP A 16 12.85 0.37 -10.66
C TRP A 16 12.36 -0.37 -9.43
N SER A 17 12.84 -0.03 -8.23
CA SER A 17 12.39 -0.67 -6.99
C SER A 17 10.90 -0.43 -6.69
N ILE A 18 10.36 0.76 -7.02
CA ILE A 18 8.92 0.99 -6.88
C ILE A 18 8.12 0.25 -7.95
N TRP A 19 8.64 0.16 -9.18
CA TRP A 19 8.06 -0.64 -10.25
C TRP A 19 8.02 -2.12 -9.89
N GLU A 20 9.10 -2.69 -9.35
CA GLU A 20 9.14 -4.09 -8.89
C GLU A 20 8.07 -4.36 -7.83
N ARG A 21 7.94 -3.46 -6.84
CA ARG A 21 6.92 -3.61 -5.80
C ARG A 21 5.51 -3.53 -6.37
N ARG A 22 5.22 -2.54 -7.21
CA ARG A 22 3.89 -2.37 -7.82
C ARG A 22 3.57 -3.49 -8.80
N PHE A 23 4.58 -4.01 -9.50
CA PHE A 23 4.43 -5.15 -10.39
C PHE A 23 4.04 -6.41 -9.61
N ALA A 24 4.71 -6.68 -8.48
CA ALA A 24 4.39 -7.80 -7.61
C ALA A 24 2.96 -7.70 -7.00
N GLU A 25 2.51 -6.49 -6.67
CA GLU A 25 1.13 -6.25 -6.21
C GLU A 25 0.07 -6.51 -7.30
N MET A 26 0.45 -6.43 -8.58
CA MET A 26 -0.43 -6.66 -9.73
C MET A 26 -0.38 -8.09 -10.28
N ASP A 27 0.73 -8.81 -10.14
CA ASP A 27 0.90 -10.20 -10.63
C ASP A 27 0.39 -11.22 -9.58
N TRP A 28 -0.92 -11.32 -9.44
CA TRP A 28 -1.59 -12.17 -8.44
C TRP A 28 -1.38 -13.67 -8.71
N SER A 29 -1.24 -14.09 -9.96
CA SER A 29 -0.93 -15.49 -10.30
C SER A 29 0.57 -15.82 -10.25
N HIS A 30 1.43 -14.83 -10.01
CA HIS A 30 2.89 -14.96 -9.89
C HIS A 30 3.54 -15.63 -11.10
N ASN A 31 3.03 -15.35 -12.30
CA ASN A 31 3.53 -15.94 -13.54
C ASN A 31 4.51 -15.03 -14.30
N GLY A 32 4.76 -13.81 -13.79
CA GLY A 32 5.64 -12.80 -14.38
C GLY A 32 4.97 -11.93 -15.45
N MET A 33 3.66 -12.06 -15.64
CA MET A 33 2.83 -11.27 -16.56
C MET A 33 1.59 -10.79 -15.81
N ILE A 34 1.11 -9.61 -16.18
CA ILE A 34 -0.12 -9.05 -15.62
C ILE A 34 -1.20 -9.11 -16.69
N TYR A 35 -2.23 -9.91 -16.44
CA TYR A 35 -3.45 -9.89 -17.24
C TYR A 35 -4.39 -8.78 -16.77
N PHE A 36 -5.32 -8.36 -17.62
CA PHE A 36 -6.20 -7.23 -17.33
C PHE A 36 -7.07 -7.45 -16.07
N ASN A 37 -7.52 -8.68 -15.83
CA ASN A 37 -8.25 -9.04 -14.61
C ASN A 37 -7.37 -8.90 -13.36
N GLU A 38 -6.08 -9.24 -13.42
CA GLU A 38 -5.17 -9.10 -12.29
C GLU A 38 -4.87 -7.63 -11.98
N PHE A 39 -4.74 -6.80 -13.02
CA PHE A 39 -4.70 -5.35 -12.86
C PHE A 39 -5.96 -4.80 -12.19
N LEU A 40 -7.16 -5.25 -12.60
CA LEU A 40 -8.42 -4.80 -12.01
C LEU A 40 -8.52 -5.17 -10.53
N MET A 41 -8.20 -6.42 -10.15
CA MET A 41 -8.23 -6.87 -8.75
C MET A 41 -7.25 -6.08 -7.87
N ALA A 42 -6.02 -5.85 -8.35
CA ALA A 42 -5.05 -5.02 -7.63
C ALA A 42 -5.52 -3.56 -7.49
N PHE A 43 -6.18 -3.01 -8.52
CA PHE A 43 -6.76 -1.67 -8.48
C PHE A 43 -7.91 -1.56 -7.48
N GLU A 44 -8.82 -2.53 -7.46
CA GLU A 44 -9.94 -2.61 -6.50
C GLU A 44 -9.43 -2.63 -5.05
N SER A 45 -8.37 -3.40 -4.78
CA SER A 45 -7.67 -3.44 -3.49
C SER A 45 -7.01 -2.09 -3.12
N TRP A 46 -6.39 -1.39 -4.06
CA TRP A 46 -5.78 -0.07 -3.78
C TRP A 46 -6.79 1.04 -3.55
N VAL A 47 -7.93 1.01 -4.26
CA VAL A 47 -9.00 1.98 -4.07
C VAL A 47 -9.81 1.65 -2.80
N GLY A 48 -9.71 0.43 -2.28
CA GLY A 48 -10.45 -0.02 -1.10
C GLY A 48 -11.93 -0.22 -1.42
N ILE A 49 -12.24 -0.74 -2.62
CA ILE A 49 -13.60 -1.11 -3.02
C ILE A 49 -13.92 -2.55 -2.59
N ASP A 50 -12.88 -3.35 -2.37
CA ASP A 50 -12.95 -4.70 -1.81
C ASP A 50 -13.13 -4.58 -0.28
N ASP A 51 -14.28 -4.07 0.13
CA ASP A 51 -14.78 -4.07 1.50
C ASP A 51 -15.37 -5.48 1.76
N ASP A 52 -14.51 -6.50 1.77
CA ASP A 52 -14.84 -7.75 2.43
C ASP A 52 -14.87 -7.43 3.94
N ASP A 53 -16.05 -7.00 4.40
CA ASP A 53 -16.49 -6.88 5.79
C ASP A 53 -15.98 -8.09 6.62
N ASP A 54 -14.85 -7.96 7.31
CA ASP A 54 -14.53 -8.66 8.57
C ASP A 54 -13.14 -8.24 9.09
N ASP A 55 -13.08 -7.13 9.83
CA ASP A 55 -12.54 -7.16 11.20
C ASP A 55 -12.76 -5.80 11.90
N ASP A 56 -13.90 -5.72 12.59
CA ASP A 56 -14.12 -4.85 13.74
C ASP A 56 -12.92 -4.89 14.70
N LYS A 57 -12.09 -3.85 14.71
CA LYS A 57 -11.34 -3.43 15.91
C LYS A 57 -11.41 -1.92 16.05
N ASP A 58 -12.57 -1.49 16.54
CA ASP A 58 -12.72 -0.36 17.45
C ASP A 58 -11.58 -0.37 18.49
N ASP A 59 -10.66 0.57 18.39
CA ASP A 59 -9.82 0.99 19.52
C ASP A 59 -10.07 2.49 19.73
N THR A 60 -11.26 2.79 20.23
CA THR A 60 -11.66 4.05 20.87
C THR A 60 -10.64 4.43 21.95
N ARG A 61 -9.60 5.19 21.56
CA ARG A 61 -8.76 5.91 22.52
C ARG A 61 -9.44 7.22 22.91
N HIS A 62 -10.36 7.09 23.86
CA HIS A 62 -10.84 8.21 24.66
C HIS A 62 -9.68 8.68 25.55
N ASP A 63 -8.90 9.67 25.07
CA ASP A 63 -7.93 10.35 25.92
C ASP A 63 -8.71 11.21 26.92
N SER A 64 -8.85 10.72 28.14
CA SER A 64 -9.44 11.47 29.23
C SER A 64 -8.35 12.36 29.80
N GLU A 65 -8.42 13.64 29.44
CA GLU A 65 -7.68 14.73 30.05
C GLU A 65 -7.74 14.60 31.59
N LYS A 66 -6.62 14.27 32.23
CA LYS A 66 -6.46 14.51 33.66
C LYS A 66 -5.69 15.79 33.84
N GLU A 67 -6.46 16.88 33.89
CA GLU A 67 -6.05 18.11 34.56
C GLU A 67 -5.63 17.76 36.00
N THR A 68 -4.33 17.84 36.30
CA THR A 68 -3.85 17.86 37.68
C THR A 68 -3.46 19.29 38.00
N SER A 69 -4.44 20.01 38.54
CA SER A 69 -4.25 21.31 39.17
C SER A 69 -3.20 21.17 40.28
N THR A 70 -2.01 21.74 40.08
CA THR A 70 -0.99 21.82 41.12
C THR A 70 -1.43 22.88 42.13
N ALA A 71 -1.72 22.42 43.36
CA ALA A 71 -2.12 23.25 44.47
C ALA A 71 -0.98 24.19 44.92
N ALA A 72 -1.37 25.42 45.23
CA ALA A 72 -0.54 26.48 45.78
C ALA A 72 0.19 26.08 47.08
N GLN A 73 1.39 26.63 47.25
CA GLN A 73 2.04 26.84 48.54
C GLN A 73 2.16 28.35 48.77
#